data_AF-A0A1J5Q8I8-F1
#
_entry.id   AF-A0A1J5Q8I8-F1
#
_cell.length_a   1.000
_cell.length_b   1.000
_cell.length_c   1.000
_cell.angle_alpha   90.00
_cell.angle_beta   90.00
_cell.angle_gamma   90.00
#
_symmetry.space_group_name_H-M   'P 1'
#
loop_
_entity.id
_entity.type
_entity.pdbx_description
1 polymer ?
#
loop_
_entity_poly.entity_id
_entity_poly.type
_entity_poly.pdbx_seq_one_letter_code
_entity_poly.pdbx_strand_id
1 'polypeptide(L)'
;MIDWVQAGNMMEDCATVVNTSSLGMVGKPEFRVPLDALPSTAVVNDLVYTPLRTHFLDEAQAMGCVTVDGLGMLLHQAAPGFERWFGVRPEVDEETRQFVLRG
;
A
#
# COMPACT_ATOMS: atom_id res chain seq x y z
N MET A 1 -10.53 0.10 -18.26
CA MET A 1 -11.40 -0.45 -17.19
C MET A 1 -11.81 -1.82 -17.64
N ILE A 2 -11.53 -2.83 -16.83
CA ILE A 2 -11.72 -4.25 -17.17
C ILE A 2 -12.62 -4.87 -16.11
N ASP A 3 -13.35 -5.92 -16.47
CA ASP A 3 -14.21 -6.65 -15.54
C ASP A 3 -13.36 -7.34 -14.46
N TRP A 4 -13.84 -7.34 -13.23
CA TRP A 4 -13.17 -7.99 -12.10
C TRP A 4 -12.87 -9.47 -12.35
N VAL A 5 -13.73 -10.15 -13.13
CA VAL A 5 -13.55 -11.56 -13.51
C VAL A 5 -12.29 -11.78 -14.36
N GLN A 6 -11.80 -10.75 -15.06
CA GLN A 6 -10.61 -10.83 -15.90
C GLN A 6 -9.33 -10.38 -15.19
N ALA A 7 -9.40 -9.94 -13.93
CA ALA A 7 -8.26 -9.38 -13.20
C ALA A 7 -7.08 -10.37 -13.07
N GLY A 8 -7.36 -11.67 -12.89
CA GLY A 8 -6.31 -12.69 -12.75
C GLY A 8 -5.39 -12.81 -13.97
N ASN A 9 -5.96 -12.80 -15.18
CA ASN A 9 -5.20 -12.91 -16.43
C ASN A 9 -4.31 -11.69 -16.71
N MET A 10 -4.56 -10.56 -16.03
CA MET A 10 -3.73 -9.36 -16.18
C MET A 10 -2.50 -9.37 -15.28
N MET A 11 -2.48 -10.23 -14.27
CA MET A 11 -1.39 -10.23 -13.29
C MET A 11 -0.09 -10.77 -13.89
N GLU A 12 -0.15 -11.60 -14.94
CA GLU A 12 1.00 -12.31 -15.54
C GLU A 12 2.18 -11.40 -15.91
N ASP A 13 1.91 -10.17 -16.36
CA ASP A 13 2.93 -9.20 -16.76
C ASP A 13 2.91 -7.90 -15.92
N CYS A 14 2.19 -7.91 -14.79
CA CYS A 14 2.10 -6.74 -13.93
C CYS A 14 3.41 -6.53 -13.17
N ALA A 15 4.07 -5.41 -13.42
CA ALA A 15 5.22 -4.97 -12.61
C ALA A 15 4.79 -4.35 -11.27
N THR A 16 3.57 -3.81 -11.19
CA THR A 16 3.07 -3.14 -9.98
C THR A 16 1.56 -3.27 -9.85
N VAL A 17 1.08 -3.60 -8.65
CA VAL A 17 -0.34 -3.61 -8.29
C VAL A 17 -0.55 -2.63 -7.15
N VAL A 18 -1.56 -1.76 -7.26
CA VAL A 18 -1.87 -0.75 -6.24
C VAL A 18 -3.32 -0.87 -5.82
N ASN A 19 -3.58 -1.18 -4.54
CA ASN A 19 -4.91 -1.04 -3.96
C ASN A 19 -5.15 0.42 -3.55
N THR A 20 -6.01 1.11 -4.29
CA THR A 20 -6.44 2.49 -3.99
C THR A 20 -7.86 2.54 -3.41
N SER A 21 -8.42 1.39 -3.02
CA SER A 21 -9.75 1.30 -2.43
C SER A 21 -9.69 1.34 -0.89
N SER A 22 -10.85 1.22 -0.24
CA SER A 22 -10.92 1.05 1.22
C SER A 22 -11.02 -0.41 1.67
N LEU A 23 -10.96 -1.36 0.73
CA LEU A 23 -10.99 -2.79 1.05
C LEU A 23 -9.69 -3.18 1.77
N GLY A 24 -9.80 -3.98 2.83
CA GLY A 24 -8.69 -4.33 3.72
C GLY A 24 -8.49 -3.37 4.92
N MET A 25 -9.15 -2.21 4.92
CA MET A 25 -9.14 -1.29 6.06
C MET A 25 -9.95 -1.84 7.25
N VAL A 26 -9.57 -1.48 8.48
CA VAL A 26 -10.34 -1.85 9.68
C VAL A 26 -11.82 -1.46 9.52
N GLY A 27 -12.72 -2.43 9.74
CA GLY A 27 -14.16 -2.24 9.61
C GLY A 27 -14.69 -2.25 8.16
N LYS A 28 -13.85 -2.57 7.17
CA LYS A 28 -14.23 -2.78 5.77
C LYS A 28 -14.05 -4.24 5.36
N PRO A 29 -14.73 -4.70 4.29
CA PRO A 29 -14.47 -6.01 3.73
C PRO A 29 -13.01 -6.17 3.29
N GLU A 30 -12.53 -7.42 3.28
CA GLU A 30 -11.21 -7.76 2.76
C GLU A 30 -11.08 -7.41 1.28
N PHE A 31 -9.87 -7.03 0.86
CA PHE A 31 -9.53 -6.96 -0.54
C PHE A 31 -9.09 -8.34 -1.03
N ARG A 32 -9.93 -9.00 -1.84
CA ARG A 32 -9.66 -10.32 -2.39
C ARG A 32 -9.46 -10.21 -3.90
N VAL A 33 -8.23 -10.37 -4.33
CA VAL A 33 -7.84 -10.36 -5.75
C VAL A 33 -6.95 -11.57 -6.02
N PRO A 34 -7.15 -12.32 -7.12
CA PRO A 34 -6.27 -13.41 -7.47
C PRO A 34 -4.87 -12.86 -7.76
N LEU A 35 -3.90 -13.24 -6.94
CA LEU A 35 -2.50 -12.87 -7.11
C LEU A 35 -1.69 -13.98 -7.77
N ASP A 36 -2.25 -15.17 -8.00
CA ASP A 36 -1.54 -16.39 -8.40
C ASP A 36 -0.66 -16.23 -9.66
N ALA A 37 -1.09 -15.38 -10.59
CA ALA A 37 -0.36 -15.10 -11.84
C ALA A 37 0.66 -13.96 -11.69
N LEU A 38 0.70 -13.24 -10.56
CA LEU A 38 1.58 -12.09 -10.37
C LEU A 38 3.04 -12.55 -10.24
N PRO A 39 3.97 -11.97 -11.01
CA PRO A 39 5.40 -12.24 -10.84
C PRO A 39 5.86 -11.93 -9.42
N SER A 40 6.67 -12.79 -8.82
CA SER A 40 7.26 -12.54 -7.50
C SER A 40 8.20 -11.32 -7.47
N THR A 41 8.60 -10.80 -8.63
CA THR A 41 9.36 -9.55 -8.75
C THR A 41 8.49 -8.30 -8.74
N ALA A 42 7.16 -8.45 -8.78
CA ALA A 42 6.24 -7.33 -8.78
C ALA A 42 6.22 -6.60 -7.45
N VAL A 43 5.88 -5.31 -7.52
CA VAL A 43 5.62 -4.48 -6.34
C VAL A 43 4.12 -4.45 -6.05
N VAL A 44 3.75 -4.77 -4.83
CA VAL A 44 2.36 -4.70 -4.35
C VAL A 44 2.25 -3.60 -3.31
N ASN A 45 1.45 -2.58 -3.62
CA ASN A 45 1.27 -1.40 -2.80
C ASN A 45 -0.18 -1.29 -2.33
N ASP A 46 -0.39 -1.00 -1.05
CA ASP A 46 -1.71 -0.77 -0.48
C ASP A 46 -1.78 0.61 0.15
N LEU A 47 -2.72 1.45 -0.28
CA LEU A 47 -2.90 2.78 0.31
C LEU A 47 -3.56 2.72 1.70
N VAL A 48 -4.10 1.56 2.10
CA VAL A 48 -4.55 1.33 3.48
C VAL A 48 -3.36 1.39 4.42
N TYR A 49 -3.47 2.24 5.46
CA TYR A 49 -2.48 2.37 6.53
C TYR A 49 -3.02 1.96 7.91
N THR A 50 -4.27 1.49 7.98
CA THR A 50 -4.88 0.96 9.21
C THR A 50 -5.77 -0.24 8.86
N PRO A 51 -5.27 -1.48 9.04
CA PRO A 51 -3.94 -1.84 9.53
C PRO A 51 -2.83 -1.55 8.50
N LEU A 52 -1.57 -1.46 8.93
CA LEU A 52 -0.42 -1.36 8.01
C LEU A 52 -0.19 -2.65 7.20
N ARG A 53 -0.50 -3.79 7.81
CA ARG A 53 -0.43 -5.11 7.20
C ARG A 53 -1.85 -5.57 6.91
N THR A 54 -2.26 -5.41 5.67
CA THR A 54 -3.53 -5.95 5.16
C THR A 54 -3.31 -7.39 4.69
N HIS A 55 -4.38 -8.17 4.61
CA HIS A 55 -4.34 -9.52 4.05
C HIS A 55 -3.75 -9.54 2.64
N PHE A 56 -4.05 -8.52 1.84
CA PHE A 56 -3.51 -8.34 0.49
C PHE A 56 -1.97 -8.23 0.48
N LEU A 57 -1.40 -7.46 1.40
CA LEU A 57 0.06 -7.37 1.54
C LEU A 57 0.67 -8.66 2.11
N ASP A 58 -0.03 -9.33 3.03
CA ASP A 58 0.42 -10.61 3.57
C ASP A 58 0.47 -11.71 2.50
N GLU A 59 -0.56 -11.82 1.65
CA GLU A 59 -0.61 -12.76 0.52
C GLU A 59 0.50 -12.46 -0.50
N ALA A 60 0.64 -11.19 -0.91
CA ALA A 60 1.68 -10.78 -1.85
C ALA A 60 3.09 -11.11 -1.33
N GLN A 61 3.35 -10.87 -0.04
CA GLN A 61 4.63 -11.22 0.57
C GLN A 61 4.85 -12.74 0.64
N ALA A 62 3.81 -13.52 0.93
CA ALA A 62 3.91 -14.98 0.94
C ALA A 62 4.26 -15.55 -0.45
N MET A 63 3.89 -14.84 -1.51
CA MET A 63 4.26 -15.15 -2.90
C MET A 63 5.65 -14.64 -3.32
N GLY A 64 6.34 -13.92 -2.42
CA GLY A 64 7.68 -13.38 -2.68
C GLY A 64 7.70 -11.97 -3.28
N CYS A 65 6.54 -11.31 -3.43
CA CYS A 65 6.46 -9.95 -3.96
C CYS A 65 7.09 -8.93 -3.00
N VAL A 66 7.56 -7.82 -3.56
CA VAL A 66 7.94 -6.64 -2.78
C VAL A 66 6.68 -5.93 -2.33
N THR A 67 6.52 -5.67 -1.04
CA THR A 67 5.31 -5.02 -0.50
C THR A 67 5.61 -3.62 0.02
N VAL A 68 4.66 -2.70 -0.19
CA VAL A 68 4.71 -1.30 0.27
C VAL A 68 3.38 -0.95 0.96
N ASP A 69 3.44 -0.49 2.21
CA ASP A 69 2.26 -0.05 2.94
C ASP A 69 1.91 1.44 2.74
N GLY A 70 0.69 1.81 3.14
CA GLY A 70 0.13 3.13 2.88
C GLY A 70 0.70 4.25 3.75
N LEU A 71 1.47 3.94 4.80
CA LEU A 71 1.96 4.97 5.72
C LEU A 71 2.97 5.90 5.03
N GLY A 72 3.79 5.37 4.11
CA GLY A 72 4.71 6.21 3.34
C GLY A 72 3.98 7.32 2.57
N MET A 73 2.85 6.98 1.92
CA MET A 73 2.00 7.97 1.25
C MET A 73 1.48 9.00 2.24
N LEU A 74 0.95 8.57 3.40
CA LEU A 74 0.43 9.46 4.43
C LEU A 74 1.47 10.49 4.92
N LEU A 75 2.71 10.07 5.12
CA LEU A 75 3.79 10.96 5.55
C LEU A 75 4.21 11.93 4.43
N HIS A 76 4.42 11.42 3.22
CA HIS A 76 4.83 12.24 2.09
C HIS A 76 3.77 13.28 1.68
N GLN A 77 2.48 12.96 1.81
CA GLN A 77 1.42 13.94 1.55
C GLN A 77 1.28 14.98 2.67
N ALA A 78 1.64 14.64 3.92
CA ALA A 78 1.59 15.55 5.05
C ALA A 78 2.75 16.58 5.03
N ALA A 79 3.93 16.19 4.53
CA ALA A 79 5.13 17.03 4.54
C ALA A 79 4.96 18.43 3.90
N PRO A 80 4.34 18.59 2.71
CA PRO A 80 4.09 19.91 2.14
C PRO A 80 3.09 20.76 2.93
N GLY A 81 2.16 20.13 3.66
CA GLY A 81 1.25 20.83 4.56
C GLY A 81 1.99 21.36 5.79
N PHE A 82 2.80 20.51 6.40
CA PHE A 82 3.64 20.86 7.54
C PHE A 82 4.60 22.00 7.21
N GLU A 83 5.27 21.95 6.05
CA GLU A 83 6.15 23.02 5.56
C GLU A 83 5.43 24.37 5.45
N ARG A 84 4.20 24.39 4.92
CA ARG A 84 3.42 25.62 4.78
C ARG A 84 2.98 26.20 6.12
N TRP A 85 2.72 25.37 7.12
CA TRP A 85 2.27 25.82 8.43
C TRP A 85 3.41 26.24 9.34
N PHE A 86 4.54 25.54 9.28
CA PHE A 86 5.62 25.67 10.26
C PHE A 86 6.94 26.17 9.67
N GLY A 87 7.01 26.37 8.34
CA GLY A 87 8.21 26.86 7.66
C GLY A 87 9.37 25.86 7.59
N VAL A 88 9.15 24.61 8.03
CA VAL A 88 10.15 23.54 8.03
C VAL A 88 9.55 22.34 7.32
N ARG A 89 10.25 21.78 6.34
CA ARG A 89 9.82 20.53 5.69
C ARG A 89 10.35 19.34 6.49
N PRO A 90 9.48 18.47 7.03
CA PRO A 90 9.93 17.28 7.73
C PRO A 90 10.57 16.32 6.73
N GLU A 91 11.66 15.68 7.15
CA GLU A 91 12.23 14.55 6.43
C GLU A 91 11.34 13.33 6.66
N VAL A 92 11.01 12.59 5.59
CA VAL A 92 10.22 11.36 5.72
C VAL A 92 11.18 10.20 5.73
N ASP A 93 11.64 9.86 6.93
CA ASP A 93 12.60 8.81 7.22
C ASP A 93 12.03 7.78 8.21
N GLU A 94 12.87 6.82 8.60
CA GLU A 94 12.47 5.77 9.54
C GLU A 94 12.14 6.34 10.93
N GLU A 95 12.86 7.37 11.40
CA GLU A 95 12.56 8.00 12.69
C GLU A 95 11.17 8.63 12.69
N THR A 96 10.85 9.41 11.66
CA THR A 96 9.54 10.04 11.48
C THR A 96 8.43 9.01 11.36
N ARG A 97 8.69 7.92 10.62
CA ARG A 97 7.75 6.81 10.49
C ARG A 97 7.46 6.15 11.85
N GLN A 98 8.50 5.84 12.62
CA GLN A 98 8.36 5.26 13.95
C GLN A 98 7.66 6.19 14.93
N PHE A 99 7.90 7.51 14.83
CA PHE A 99 7.22 8.50 15.65
C PHE A 99 5.70 8.46 15.44
N VAL A 100 5.25 8.44 14.19
CA VAL A 100 3.81 8.38 13.86
C VAL A 100 3.16 7.06 14.28
N LEU A 101 3.90 5.95 14.25
CA LEU A 101 3.38 4.65 14.68
C LEU A 101 3.21 4.48 16.19
N ARG A 102 3.85 5.34 16.99
CA ARG A 102 3.74 5.32 18.46
C ARG A 102 2.57 6.13 18.99
N GLY A 103 2.00 7.02 18.18
CA GLY A 103 0.87 7.89 18.54
C GLY A 103 -0.47 7.20 18.33
#